data_AF-A0A1G7J8N8-F1
#
_entry.id   AF-A0A1G7J8N8-F1
#
_cell.length_a   1.000
_cell.length_b   1.000
_cell.length_c   1.000
_cell.angle_alpha   90.00
_cell.angle_beta   90.00
_cell.angle_gamma   90.00
#
_symmetry.space_group_name_H-M   'P 1'
#
loop_
_entity.id
_entity.type
_entity.pdbx_description
1 polymer ?
#
loop_
_entity_poly.entity_id
_entity_poly.type
_entity_poly.pdbx_seq_one_letter_code
_entity_poly.pdbx_strand_id
1 'polypeptide(L)' 'MTDEKTIEIDGETYVLRHDGEGLQVGRRVDGDVTWLDTVADSLLPEAARSAVQSGDTSNEALQTAVRGVLEAEVRRGG' A
#
# COMPACT_ATOMS: atom_id res chain seq x y z
N MET A 1 14.36 10.61 2.33
CA MET A 1 13.74 9.80 3.40
C MET A 1 12.44 9.29 2.83
N THR A 2 12.38 8.00 2.50
CA THR A 2 11.14 7.37 2.09
C THR A 2 10.34 7.12 3.36
N ASP A 3 9.20 7.79 3.51
CA ASP A 3 8.40 7.67 4.72
C ASP A 3 7.52 6.41 4.62
N GLU A 4 7.86 5.40 5.40
CA GLU A 4 7.07 4.18 5.52
C GLU A 4 5.85 4.44 6.41
N LYS A 5 4.67 4.15 5.87
CA LYS A 5 3.40 4.30 6.59
C LYS A 5 2.79 2.94 6.87
N THR A 6 2.26 2.74 8.06
CA THR A 6 1.50 1.53 8.41
C THR A 6 0.01 1.77 8.30
N ILE A 7 -0.68 0.86 7.63
CA ILE A 7 -2.14 0.87 7.47
C ILE A 7 -2.69 -0.48 7.93
N GLU A 8 -3.87 -0.45 8.57
CA GLU A 8 -4.59 -1.67 8.94
C GLU A 8 -5.72 -1.90 7.94
N ILE A 9 -5.75 -3.09 7.33
CA ILE A 9 -6.78 -3.51 6.38
C ILE A 9 -7.29 -4.87 6.83
N ASP A 10 -8.60 -4.97 7.09
CA ASP A 10 -9.27 -6.23 7.44
C ASP A 10 -8.63 -6.97 8.66
N GLY A 11 -8.08 -6.20 9.60
CA GLY A 11 -7.43 -6.71 10.82
C GLY A 11 -5.96 -7.09 10.67
N GLU A 12 -5.36 -6.85 9.50
CA GLU A 12 -3.96 -7.12 9.21
C GLU A 12 -3.17 -5.81 9.00
N THR A 13 -1.92 -5.78 9.47
CA THR A 13 -1.04 -4.62 9.33
C THR A 13 -0.21 -4.70 8.05
N TYR A 14 -0.36 -3.69 7.21
CA TYR A 14 0.39 -3.49 5.98
C TYR A 14 1.29 -2.27 6.09
N VAL A 15 2.38 -2.28 5.34
CA VAL A 15 3.37 -1.22 5.23
C VAL A 15 3.30 -0.65 3.82
N LEU A 16 3.22 0.67 3.73
CA LEU A 16 3.14 1.44 2.52
C LEU A 16 4.41 2.25 2.36
N ARG A 17 4.96 2.27 1.15
CA ARG A 17 6.15 3.05 0.83
C ARG A 17 6.00 3.68 -0.53
N HIS A 18 6.22 4.98 -0.63
CA HIS A 18 6.22 5.66 -1.93
C HIS A 18 7.66 5.82 -2.42
N ASP A 19 8.04 5.11 -3.48
CA ASP A 19 9.41 5.12 -4.00
C ASP A 19 9.59 6.09 -5.20
N GLY A 20 8.69 7.05 -5.37
CA GLY A 20 8.69 7.97 -6.50
C GLY A 20 8.16 7.37 -7.81
N GLU A 21 8.36 6.07 -8.06
CA GLU A 21 7.78 5.35 -9.20
C GLU A 21 6.36 4.85 -8.93
N GLY A 22 5.98 4.74 -7.67
CA GLY A 22 4.67 4.25 -7.25
C GLY A 22 4.56 3.96 -5.76
N LEU A 23 3.42 3.41 -5.38
CA LEU A 23 3.12 2.95 -4.03
C LEU A 23 3.45 1.47 -3.91
N GLN A 24 4.47 1.13 -3.15
CA GLN A 24 4.73 -0.23 -2.69
C GLN A 24 3.85 -0.58 -1.51
N VAL A 25 3.28 -1.78 -1.57
CA VAL A 25 2.51 -2.40 -0.50
C VAL A 25 3.29 -3.61 0.00
N GLY A 26 3.58 -3.63 1.28
CA GLY A 26 4.20 -4.75 1.97
C GLY A 26 3.35 -5.20 3.16
N ARG A 27 3.61 -6.40 3.63
CA ARG A 27 3.03 -6.96 4.85
C ARG A 27 4.11 -7.11 5.89
N ARG A 28 3.79 -6.79 7.15
CA ARG A 28 4.73 -7.02 8.26
C ARG A 28 4.58 -8.45 8.78
N VAL A 29 5.67 -9.21 8.75
CA VAL A 29 5.73 -10.61 9.20
C VAL A 29 6.97 -10.76 10.07
N ASP A 30 6.82 -11.25 11.30
CA ASP A 30 7.92 -11.47 12.26
C ASP A 30 8.87 -10.27 12.50
N GLY A 31 8.39 -9.05 12.28
CA GLY A 31 9.17 -7.83 12.46
C GLY A 31 9.80 -7.28 11.17
N ASP A 32 9.80 -8.07 10.10
CA ASP A 32 10.28 -7.72 8.76
C ASP A 32 9.13 -7.34 7.81
N VAL A 33 9.45 -6.58 6.76
CA VAL A 33 8.49 -6.16 5.73
C VAL A 33 8.69 -7.00 4.49
N THR A 34 7.69 -7.82 4.16
CA THR A 34 7.63 -8.54 2.88
C THR A 34 6.85 -7.69 1.88
N TRP A 35 7.52 -7.18 0.86
CA TRP A 35 6.89 -6.40 -0.21
C TRP A 35 6.10 -7.32 -1.13
N LEU A 36 4.81 -7.02 -1.31
CA LEU A 36 3.88 -7.81 -2.10
C LEU A 36 3.89 -7.33 -3.56
N ASP A 37 3.50 -6.07 -3.79
CA ASP A 37 3.48 -5.48 -5.12
C ASP A 37 3.67 -3.95 -5.07
N THR A 38 3.89 -3.36 -6.25
CA THR A 38 4.02 -1.92 -6.46
C THR A 38 2.92 -1.44 -7.40
N VAL A 39 2.11 -0.50 -6.94
CA VAL A 39 1.13 0.22 -7.77
C VAL A 39 1.80 1.44 -8.39
N ALA A 40 1.88 1.48 -9.71
CA ALA A 40 2.37 2.65 -10.42
C ALA A 40 1.52 3.90 -10.11
N ASP A 41 2.16 5.05 -9.94
CA ASP A 41 1.47 6.30 -9.61
C ASP A 41 0.37 6.65 -10.63
N SER A 42 0.59 6.33 -11.91
CA SER A 42 -0.38 6.50 -12.99
C SER A 42 -1.69 5.71 -12.79
N LEU A 43 -1.65 4.61 -12.04
CA LEU A 43 -2.81 3.77 -11.72
C LEU A 43 -3.50 4.20 -10.42
N LEU A 44 -2.82 5.00 -9.58
CA LEU A 44 -3.38 5.49 -8.34
C LEU A 44 -4.31 6.68 -8.60
N PRO A 45 -5.49 6.72 -7.97
CA PRO A 45 -6.30 7.93 -7.90
C PRO A 45 -5.52 9.08 -7.24
N GLU A 46 -5.77 10.32 -7.66
CA GLU A 46 -5.13 11.50 -7.07
C GLU A 46 -5.31 11.59 -5.56
N ALA A 47 -6.50 11.22 -5.06
CA ALA A 47 -6.80 11.14 -3.64
C ALA A 47 -5.89 10.14 -2.89
N ALA A 48 -5.61 8.97 -3.48
CA ALA A 48 -4.71 7.98 -2.89
C ALA A 48 -3.26 8.49 -2.84
N ARG A 49 -2.80 9.18 -3.89
CA ARG A 49 -1.45 9.78 -3.92
C ARG A 49 -1.28 10.86 -2.87
N SER A 50 -2.27 11.76 -2.76
CA SER A 50 -2.29 12.79 -1.73
C SER A 50 -2.33 12.18 -0.33
N ALA A 51 -3.12 11.12 -0.13
CA ALA A 51 -3.20 10.41 1.14
C ALA A 51 -1.85 9.79 1.53
N VAL A 52 -1.14 9.15 0.59
CA VAL A 52 0.20 8.60 0.84
C VAL A 52 1.20 9.70 1.21
N GLN A 53 1.19 10.82 0.47
CA GLN A 53 2.09 11.95 0.74
C GLN A 53 1.78 12.64 2.06
N SER A 54 0.49 12.76 2.42
CA SER A 54 0.05 13.35 3.68
C SER A 54 0.11 12.38 4.87
N GLY A 55 0.31 11.08 4.63
CA GLY A 55 0.20 10.04 5.65
C GLY A 55 -1.22 9.72 6.12
N ASP A 56 -2.24 10.07 5.33
CA ASP A 56 -3.65 9.77 5.64
C ASP A 56 -4.01 8.32 5.27
N THR A 57 -3.63 7.38 6.13
CA THR A 57 -3.91 5.95 5.96
C THR A 57 -5.39 5.58 6.13
N SER A 58 -6.22 6.53 6.58
CA SER A 58 -7.67 6.35 6.72
C SER A 58 -8.43 6.70 5.42
N ASN A 59 -7.72 7.17 4.39
CA ASN A 59 -8.33 7.56 3.13
C ASN A 59 -8.91 6.35 2.37
N GLU A 60 -10.18 6.42 1.97
CA GLU A 60 -10.88 5.33 1.27
C GLU A 60 -10.24 4.99 -0.08
N ALA A 61 -9.72 5.98 -0.82
CA ALA A 61 -9.07 5.74 -2.11
C ALA A 61 -7.74 4.99 -1.93
N LEU A 62 -7.00 5.31 -0.87
CA LEU A 62 -5.79 4.60 -0.50
C LEU A 62 -6.09 3.16 -0.09
N GLN A 63 -7.07 2.96 0.80
CA GLN A 63 -7.50 1.62 1.20
C GLN A 63 -7.95 0.76 0.03
N THR A 64 -8.69 1.35 -0.92
CA THR A 64 -9.12 0.67 -2.14
C THR A 64 -7.95 0.27 -3.02
N ALA A 65 -6.96 1.15 -3.20
CA ALA A 65 -5.75 0.82 -3.97
C ALA A 65 -4.96 -0.33 -3.34
N VAL A 66 -4.80 -0.32 -2.01
CA VAL A 66 -4.13 -1.39 -1.26
C VAL A 66 -4.90 -2.71 -1.40
N ARG A 67 -6.22 -2.70 -1.25
CA ARG A 67 -7.05 -3.90 -1.47
C ARG A 67 -6.90 -4.47 -2.87
N GLY A 68 -6.83 -3.63 -3.90
CA GLY A 68 -6.57 -4.08 -5.26
C GLY A 68 -5.25 -4.82 -5.43
N VAL A 69 -4.20 -4.42 -4.69
CA VAL A 69 -2.92 -5.15 -4.63
C VAL A 69 -3.08 -6.51 -3.95
N LEU A 70 -3.75 -6.54 -2.79
CA LEU A 70 -3.98 -7.79 -2.06
C LEU A 70 -4.77 -8.80 -2.90
N GLU A 71 -5.82 -8.34 -3.61
CA GLU A 71 -6.58 -9.19 -4.53
C GLU A 71 -5.73 -9.69 -5.71
N ALA A 72 -4.82 -8.85 -6.22
CA ALA A 72 -3.89 -9.25 -7.28
C ALA A 72 -2.89 -10.29 -6.81
N GLU A 73 -2.34 -10.15 -5.60
CA GLU A 73 -1.43 -11.10 -4.97
C GLU A 73 -2.11 -12.46 -4.76
N VAL A 74 -3.33 -12.47 -4.20
CA VAL A 74 -4.12 -13.69 -4.00
C VAL A 74 -4.37 -14.41 -5.33
N ARG A 75 -4.62 -13.68 -6.42
CA ARG A 75 -4.75 -14.29 -7.76
C ARG A 75 -3.43 -14.85 -8.31
N ARG A 76 -2.27 -14.31 -7.91
CA ARG A 76 -0.96 -14.70 -8.44
C ARG A 76 -0.35 -15.91 -7.74
N GLY A 77 -0.74 -16.23 -6.50
CA GLY A 77 -0.21 -17.40 -5.82
C GLY A 77 -0.70 -17.58 -4.38
N GLY A 78 -1.99 -17.88 -4.22
CA GLY A 78 -2.48 -18.54 -3.01
C GLY A 78 -1.99 -19.98 -2.90
#